data_AF-A0A655AY61-F1
#
_entry.id   AF-A0A655AY61-F1
#
_cell.length_a   1.000
_cell.length_b   1.000
_cell.length_c   1.000
_cell.angle_alpha   90.00
_cell.angle_beta   90.00
_cell.angle_gamma   90.00
#
_symmetry.space_group_name_H-M   'P 1'
#
loop_
_entity.id
_entity.type
_entity.pdbx_description
1 polymer ?
#
loop_
_entity_poly.entity_id
_entity_poly.type
_entity_poly.pdbx_seq_one_letter_code
_entity_poly.pdbx_strand_id
1 'polypeptide(L)'
;MVNTASSLLITAGLTLTAFAITQPVVNLEPGVTINAVPAAFAVVLIALFVMTTRLHAVSQAAGFLMLDNGIAATAFLLTAGVPLIVELGASLDVLFAVIVIGVLTGRLRRIFGDADLDKLRELRD
;
A
#
# COMPACT_ATOMS: atom_id res chain seq x y z
N MET A 1 -7.93 -18.69 7.48
CA MET A 1 -6.69 -17.87 7.47
C MET A 1 -5.61 -18.70 6.80
N VAL A 2 -4.87 -18.15 5.83
CA VAL A 2 -3.81 -18.87 5.10
C VAL A 2 -2.57 -18.96 6.00
N ASN A 3 -1.95 -20.14 6.11
CA ASN A 3 -0.70 -20.33 6.87
C ASN A 3 0.45 -19.51 6.24
N THR A 4 1.42 -19.09 7.04
CA THR A 4 2.60 -18.31 6.60
C THR A 4 3.32 -18.96 5.42
N ALA A 5 3.60 -20.27 5.50
CA ALA A 5 4.25 -21.00 4.41
C ALA A 5 3.44 -20.96 3.11
N SER A 6 2.13 -21.19 3.20
CA SER A 6 1.22 -21.11 2.04
C SER A 6 1.13 -19.69 1.49
N SER A 7 1.14 -18.67 2.34
CA SER A 7 1.11 -17.27 1.90
C SER A 7 2.37 -16.89 1.12
N LEU A 8 3.55 -17.35 1.55
CA LEU A 8 4.81 -17.13 0.83
C LEU A 8 4.79 -17.80 -0.55
N LEU A 9 4.30 -19.04 -0.62
CA LEU A 9 4.19 -19.77 -1.89
C LEU A 9 3.22 -19.08 -2.87
N ILE A 10 2.06 -18.62 -2.37
CA ILE A 10 1.09 -17.90 -3.19
C ILE A 10 1.70 -16.58 -3.69
N THR A 11 2.33 -15.80 -2.80
CA THR A 11 3.00 -14.55 -3.18
C THR A 11 4.08 -14.79 -4.24
N ALA A 12 4.91 -15.82 -4.09
CA ALA A 12 5.91 -16.17 -5.11
C ALA A 12 5.26 -16.55 -6.45
N GLY A 13 4.18 -17.33 -6.42
CA GLY A 13 3.40 -17.68 -7.60
C GLY A 13 2.77 -16.47 -8.29
N LEU A 14 2.22 -15.53 -7.51
CA LEU A 14 1.67 -14.27 -8.03
C LEU A 14 2.76 -13.41 -8.67
N THR A 15 3.94 -13.33 -8.07
CA THR A 15 5.09 -12.63 -8.67
C THR A 15 5.50 -13.26 -10.00
N LEU A 16 5.66 -14.58 -10.06
CA LEU A 16 5.99 -15.26 -11.33
C LEU A 16 4.91 -15.05 -12.39
N THR A 17 3.64 -15.09 -11.99
CA THR A 17 2.49 -14.84 -12.86
C THR A 17 2.51 -13.42 -13.41
N ALA A 18 2.78 -12.43 -12.56
CA ALA A 18 2.90 -11.03 -12.97
C ALA A 18 4.00 -10.84 -14.01
N PHE A 19 5.17 -11.45 -13.80
CA PHE A 19 6.26 -11.42 -14.78
C PHE A 19 5.85 -12.08 -16.09
N ALA A 20 5.26 -13.27 -16.05
CA ALA A 20 4.83 -13.97 -17.25
C ALA A 20 3.81 -13.17 -18.09
N ILE A 21 2.84 -12.52 -17.43
CA ILE A 21 1.78 -11.74 -18.10
C ILE A 21 2.31 -10.42 -18.68
N THR A 22 3.26 -9.78 -18.01
CA THR A 22 3.79 -8.46 -18.41
C THR A 22 4.97 -8.54 -19.38
N GLN A 23 5.61 -9.71 -19.53
CA GLN A 23 6.67 -9.95 -20.52
C GLN A 23 6.39 -9.40 -21.93
N PRO A 24 5.24 -9.66 -22.59
CA PRO A 24 4.97 -9.11 -23.91
C PRO A 24 4.99 -7.58 -23.93
N VAL A 25 4.56 -6.93 -22.86
CA VAL A 25 4.57 -5.47 -22.74
C VAL A 25 5.99 -4.94 -22.60
N VAL A 26 6.82 -5.60 -21.79
CA VAL A 26 8.24 -5.25 -21.61
C VAL A 26 9.02 -5.38 -22.93
N ASN A 27 8.70 -6.39 -23.74
CA ASN A 27 9.39 -6.67 -25.00
C ASN A 27 9.02 -5.71 -26.13
N LEU A 28 7.94 -4.93 -26.00
CA LEU A 28 7.54 -3.94 -27.01
C LEU A 28 8.52 -2.78 -27.11
N GLU A 29 9.03 -2.30 -25.98
CA GLU A 29 9.95 -1.16 -25.94
C GLU A 29 10.97 -1.31 -24.80
N PRO A 30 12.06 -2.07 -25.02
CA PRO A 30 13.04 -2.38 -23.98
C PRO A 30 13.66 -1.11 -23.39
N GLY A 31 13.38 -0.84 -22.12
CA GLY A 31 13.82 0.37 -21.42
C GLY A 31 13.84 0.18 -19.90
N VAL A 32 14.64 1.01 -19.21
CA VAL A 32 14.81 0.91 -17.75
C VAL A 32 13.47 1.07 -17.01
N THR A 33 12.60 1.95 -17.48
CA THR A 33 11.27 2.20 -16.91
C THR A 33 10.34 1.00 -17.08
N ILE A 34 10.23 0.44 -18.28
CA ILE A 34 9.29 -0.64 -18.54
C ILE A 34 9.68 -1.96 -17.85
N ASN A 35 10.98 -2.16 -17.58
CA ASN A 35 11.48 -3.31 -16.83
C ASN A 35 10.97 -3.37 -15.38
N ALA A 36 10.46 -2.26 -14.84
CA ALA A 36 9.86 -2.23 -13.50
C ALA A 36 8.35 -2.58 -13.51
N VAL A 37 7.69 -2.60 -14.68
CA VAL A 37 6.25 -2.92 -14.82
C VAL A 37 5.88 -4.29 -14.21
N PRO A 38 6.64 -5.38 -14.43
CA PRO A 38 6.35 -6.67 -13.82
C PRO A 38 6.31 -6.63 -12.29
N ALA A 39 7.18 -5.84 -11.67
CA ALA A 39 7.24 -5.70 -10.22
C ALA A 39 6.06 -4.89 -9.69
N ALA A 40 5.72 -3.77 -10.34
CA ALA A 40 4.54 -2.99 -9.98
C ALA A 40 3.24 -3.81 -10.10
N PHE A 41 3.13 -4.61 -11.17
CA PHE A 41 2.00 -5.51 -11.38
C PHE A 41 1.93 -6.62 -10.33
N ALA A 42 3.07 -7.17 -9.90
CA ALA A 42 3.13 -8.13 -8.80
C ALA A 42 2.61 -7.53 -7.50
N VAL A 43 2.96 -6.27 -7.19
CA VAL A 43 2.46 -5.57 -5.99
C VAL A 43 0.93 -5.48 -6.01
N VAL A 44 0.31 -5.18 -7.15
CA VAL A 44 -1.16 -5.15 -7.29
C VAL A 44 -1.78 -6.52 -6.97
N LEU A 45 -1.25 -7.60 -7.53
CA LEU A 45 -1.77 -8.95 -7.27
C LEU A 45 -1.60 -9.37 -5.81
N ILE A 46 -0.46 -9.05 -5.20
CA ILE A 46 -0.17 -9.33 -3.80
C ILE A 46 -1.11 -8.52 -2.89
N ALA A 47 -1.37 -7.25 -3.22
CA ALA A 47 -2.30 -6.41 -2.48
C ALA A 47 -3.72 -6.98 -2.50
N LEU A 48 -4.20 -7.44 -3.66
CA LEU A 48 -5.49 -8.14 -3.79
C LEU A 48 -5.53 -9.42 -2.93
N PHE A 49 -4.45 -10.20 -2.91
CA PHE A 49 -4.34 -11.38 -2.06
C PHE A 49 -4.38 -11.03 -0.55
N VAL A 50 -3.69 -9.96 -0.14
CA VAL A 50 -3.73 -9.48 1.25
C VAL A 50 -5.14 -9.05 1.65
N MET A 51 -5.85 -8.32 0.77
CA MET A 51 -7.21 -7.86 1.02
C MET A 51 -8.25 -8.99 1.07
N THR A 52 -8.03 -10.07 0.31
CA THR A 52 -8.94 -11.24 0.34
C THR A 52 -8.71 -12.15 1.54
N THR A 53 -7.51 -12.17 2.12
CA THR A 53 -7.15 -13.12 3.18
C THR A 53 -7.14 -12.56 4.61
N ARG A 54 -7.07 -11.23 4.78
CA ARG A 54 -6.95 -10.59 6.10
C ARG A 54 -8.24 -9.89 6.53
N LEU A 55 -8.75 -10.21 7.72
CA LEU A 55 -9.97 -9.59 8.27
C LEU A 55 -9.68 -8.39 9.20
N HIS A 56 -8.42 -8.10 9.48
CA HIS A 56 -8.04 -7.00 10.37
C HIS A 56 -8.00 -5.66 9.62
N ALA A 57 -8.61 -4.62 10.20
CA ALA A 57 -8.70 -3.28 9.61
C ALA A 57 -7.35 -2.68 9.21
N VAL A 58 -6.29 -2.90 10.01
CA VAL A 58 -4.93 -2.42 9.69
C VAL A 58 -4.36 -3.13 8.47
N SER A 59 -4.54 -4.45 8.36
CA SER A 59 -4.09 -5.21 7.19
C SER A 59 -4.88 -4.87 5.93
N GLN A 60 -6.17 -4.55 6.07
CA GLN A 60 -7.01 -4.06 4.98
C GLN A 60 -6.55 -2.69 4.49
N ALA A 61 -6.27 -1.76 5.41
CA ALA A 61 -5.70 -0.46 5.09
C ALA A 61 -4.34 -0.58 4.38
N ALA A 62 -3.44 -1.43 4.89
CA ALA A 62 -2.16 -1.69 4.24
C ALA A 62 -2.33 -2.29 2.84
N GLY A 63 -3.22 -3.28 2.69
CA GLY A 63 -3.55 -3.88 1.40
C GLY A 63 -4.12 -2.86 0.41
N PHE A 64 -4.99 -1.96 0.87
CA PHE A 64 -5.55 -0.89 0.05
C PHE A 64 -4.46 0.08 -0.44
N LEU A 65 -3.61 0.57 0.46
CA LEU A 65 -2.50 1.47 0.11
C LEU A 65 -1.51 0.81 -0.85
N MET A 66 -1.22 -0.48 -0.67
CA MET A 66 -0.37 -1.24 -1.61
C MET A 66 -1.02 -1.38 -2.97
N LEU A 67 -2.35 -1.58 -3.03
CA LEU A 67 -3.09 -1.68 -4.28
C LEU A 67 -3.08 -0.34 -5.03
N ASP A 68 -3.37 0.76 -4.34
CA ASP A 68 -3.40 2.09 -4.93
C ASP A 68 -2.02 2.49 -5.49
N ASN A 69 -0.97 2.33 -4.68
CA ASN A 69 0.41 2.57 -5.10
C ASN A 69 0.88 1.64 -6.22
N GLY A 70 0.48 0.37 -6.19
CA GLY A 70 0.80 -0.59 -7.25
C GLY A 70 0.16 -0.21 -8.60
N ILE A 71 -1.09 0.25 -8.59
CA ILE A 71 -1.80 0.74 -9.78
C ILE A 71 -1.15 2.02 -10.30
N ALA A 72 -0.89 2.99 -9.41
CA ALA A 72 -0.23 4.24 -9.76
C ALA A 72 1.16 3.98 -10.38
N ALA A 73 1.98 3.14 -9.75
CA ALA A 73 3.28 2.76 -10.29
C ALA A 73 3.15 2.07 -11.65
N THR A 74 2.22 1.11 -11.81
CA THR A 74 2.01 0.43 -13.09
C THR A 74 1.62 1.42 -14.19
N ALA A 75 0.71 2.35 -13.89
CA ALA A 75 0.29 3.39 -14.83
C ALA A 75 1.45 4.31 -15.21
N PHE A 76 2.18 4.84 -14.22
CA PHE A 76 3.36 5.70 -14.43
C PHE A 76 4.39 5.06 -15.36
N LEU A 77 4.71 3.79 -15.09
CA LEU A 77 5.73 3.05 -15.85
C LEU A 77 5.28 2.74 -17.29
N LEU A 78 3.99 2.49 -17.51
CA LEU A 78 3.42 2.25 -18.84
C LEU A 78 3.25 3.52 -19.67
N THR A 79 3.04 4.68 -19.04
CA THR A 79 2.78 5.94 -19.75
C THR A 79 4.02 6.81 -19.95
N ALA A 80 5.20 6.38 -19.47
CA ALA A 80 6.47 7.10 -19.59
C ALA A 80 6.41 8.59 -19.16
N GLY A 81 5.64 8.90 -18.11
CA GLY A 81 5.40 10.25 -17.63
C GLY A 81 4.59 10.23 -16.34
N VAL A 82 4.26 11.40 -15.78
CA VAL A 82 3.36 11.55 -14.61
C VAL A 82 1.92 11.70 -15.13
N PRO A 83 1.14 10.61 -15.30
CA PRO A 83 -0.26 10.74 -15.65
C PRO A 83 -1.00 11.36 -14.47
N LEU A 84 -2.00 12.20 -14.73
CA LEU A 84 -2.85 12.84 -13.72
C LEU A 84 -3.39 11.85 -12.68
N ILE A 85 -3.65 10.60 -13.09
CA ILE A 85 -4.08 9.50 -12.22
C ILE A 85 -3.09 9.23 -11.07
N VAL A 86 -1.79 9.33 -11.32
CA VAL A 86 -0.75 9.13 -10.29
C VAL A 86 -0.75 10.27 -9.28
N GLU A 87 -0.95 11.51 -9.72
CA GLU A 87 -1.07 12.67 -8.83
C GLU A 87 -2.34 12.58 -7.95
N LEU A 88 -3.44 12.08 -8.53
CA LEU A 88 -4.67 11.82 -7.78
C LEU A 88 -4.50 10.69 -6.76
N GLY A 89 -3.79 9.61 -7.11
CA GLY A 89 -3.42 8.53 -6.18
C GLY A 89 -2.57 9.04 -5.01
N ALA A 90 -1.52 9.82 -5.30
CA ALA A 90 -0.70 10.43 -4.26
C ALA A 90 -1.50 11.36 -3.33
N SER A 91 -2.45 12.11 -3.88
CA SER A 91 -3.37 12.96 -3.11
C SER A 91 -4.31 12.15 -2.21
N LEU A 92 -4.77 11.00 -2.71
CA LEU A 92 -5.62 10.07 -1.99
C LEU A 92 -4.87 9.38 -0.84
N ASP A 93 -3.59 9.03 -1.05
CA ASP A 93 -2.69 8.53 0.00
C ASP A 93 -2.53 9.53 1.15
N VAL A 94 -2.34 10.82 0.85
CA VAL A 94 -2.27 11.88 1.87
C VAL A 94 -3.58 11.97 2.66
N LEU A 95 -4.73 11.92 1.99
CA LEU A 95 -6.04 11.89 2.64
C LEU A 95 -6.17 10.68 3.58
N PHE A 96 -5.74 9.51 3.12
CA PHE A 96 -5.78 8.28 3.91
C PHE A 96 -4.87 8.35 5.14
N ALA A 97 -3.66 8.92 4.99
CA ALA A 97 -2.75 9.16 6.11
C ALA A 97 -3.37 10.08 7.17
N VAL A 98 -4.04 11.15 6.74
CA VAL A 98 -4.76 12.06 7.65
C VAL A 98 -5.90 11.34 8.39
N ILE A 99 -6.68 10.51 7.70
CA ILE A 99 -7.76 9.71 8.33
C ILE A 99 -7.17 8.76 9.37
N VAL A 100 -6.11 8.03 9.04
CA VAL A 100 -5.46 7.08 9.96
C VAL A 100 -4.90 7.80 11.19
N ILE A 101 -4.19 8.92 11.01
CA ILE A 101 -3.68 9.75 12.10
C ILE A 101 -4.84 10.27 12.97
N GLY A 102 -5.93 10.72 12.35
CA GLY A 102 -7.13 11.18 13.06
C GLY A 102 -7.77 10.08 13.91
N VAL A 103 -7.94 8.88 13.36
CA VAL A 103 -8.47 7.71 14.09
C VAL A 103 -7.53 7.30 15.23
N LEU A 104 -6.21 7.25 14.99
CA LEU A 104 -5.23 6.90 16.01
C LEU A 104 -5.18 7.94 17.13
N THR A 105 -5.17 9.23 16.79
CA THR A 105 -5.23 10.33 17.76
C THR A 105 -6.52 10.27 18.58
N GLY A 106 -7.67 9.99 17.94
CA GLY A 106 -8.94 9.81 18.63
C GLY A 106 -8.94 8.59 19.56
N ARG A 107 -8.33 7.48 19.15
CA ARG A 107 -8.16 6.29 20.02
C ARG A 107 -7.23 6.59 21.19
N LEU A 108 -6.11 7.28 20.97
CA LEU A 108 -5.18 7.69 22.02
C LEU A 108 -5.89 8.56 23.06
N ARG A 109 -6.65 9.57 22.64
CA ARG A 109 -7.45 10.41 23.55
C ARG A 109 -8.48 9.62 24.36
N ARG A 110 -9.08 8.58 23.77
CA ARG A 110 -10.03 7.71 24.49
C ARG A 110 -9.36 6.79 25.51
N ILE A 111 -8.14 6.32 25.22
CA ILE A 111 -7.40 5.39 26.08
C ILE A 111 -6.67 6.13 27.21
N PHE A 112 -6.06 7.28 26.90
CA PHE A 112 -5.22 8.04 27.83
C PHE A 112 -5.92 9.25 28.45
N GLY A 113 -7.21 9.48 28.13
CA GLY A 113 -7.89 10.74 28.41
C GLY A 113 -7.41 11.83 27.44
N ASP A 114 -8.09 12.99 27.42
CA ASP A 114 -7.45 14.21 26.90
C ASP A 114 -6.14 14.31 27.67
N ALA A 115 -5.00 14.18 26.97
CA ALA A 115 -3.73 14.03 27.62
C ALA A 115 -3.59 15.21 28.58
N ASP A 116 -3.68 14.93 29.88
CA ASP A 116 -3.56 15.88 30.98
C ASP A 116 -2.06 16.26 31.01
N LEU A 117 -1.59 16.88 29.91
CA LEU A 117 -0.28 17.47 29.74
C LEU A 117 -0.08 18.60 30.75
N ASP A 118 -1.18 19.11 31.33
CA ASP A 118 -1.17 20.05 32.44
C ASP A 118 -0.76 19.39 33.78
N LYS A 119 -1.01 18.09 33.99
CA LYS A 119 -0.59 17.40 35.23
C LYS A 119 0.87 16.97 35.29
N LEU A 120 1.60 17.02 34.18
CA LEU A 120 3.04 16.80 34.17
C LEU A 120 3.85 18.07 34.52
N ARG A 121 3.19 19.22 34.69
CA ARG A 121 3.82 20.48 35.14
C ARG A 121 3.77 20.70 36.65
N GLU A 122 3.00 19.90 37.40
CA GLU A 122 2.80 20.06 38.84
C GLU A 122 3.82 19.30 39.71
N LEU A 123 4.70 18.47 39.11
CA LEU A 123 5.78 17.75 39.82
C LEU A 123 7.14 18.44 39.68
N ARG A 124 7.13 19.76 39.51
CA ARG A 124 8.33 20.59 39.66
C ARG A 124 8.03 21.68 40.70
N ASP A 125 7.85 21.21 41.92
CA ASP A 125 8.22 21.88 43.18
C ASP A 125 8.61 20.80 44.19
#